data_AF-A0A074VKF2-F1
#
_entry.id   AF-A0A074VKF2-F1
#
_cell.length_a   1.000
_cell.length_b   1.000
_cell.length_c   1.000
_cell.angle_alpha   90.00
_cell.angle_beta   90.00
_cell.angle_gamma   90.00
#
_symmetry.space_group_name_H-M   'P 1'
#
loop_
_entity.id
_entity.type
_entity.pdbx_description
1 polymer ?
#
loop_
_entity_poly.entity_id
_entity_poly.type
_entity_poly.pdbx_seq_one_letter_code
_entity_poly.pdbx_strand_id
1 'polypeptide(L)'
;AATPAVSAATTAPPPTSATDALATDSNPFDISDATDYANLPERLGFLKDLGLDYGYGPTSVIEWSLEHVHVLSGMPWWGSIAATAFLYRLALVPLFMKASENGAKMRAMQPITKPMNDKMMQAMRDGDRVTAMTMRQELMQINKAAGVSTFGMLVPSVVQGVFGFCAFRLLRAMANLPVPGLETGGLLWITDLTQTDPYFLLPAIMGGTLHMVMRMGGETGTPMTEAARPFLLYIFPGIVFITTAWLPAALNVWLATTGVMGMTQVHIFKRPEIRRMFGLTP
;
A
#
# COMPACT_ATOMS: atom_id res chain seq x y z
N ALA A 1 84.08 12.63 -59.69
CA ALA A 1 84.72 12.15 -58.44
C ALA A 1 83.68 11.35 -57.65
N ALA A 2 84.15 10.31 -56.96
CA ALA A 2 83.43 9.11 -56.55
C ALA A 2 82.41 9.22 -55.39
N THR A 3 81.46 8.30 -55.39
CA THR A 3 80.50 7.86 -54.33
C THR A 3 81.20 7.14 -53.16
N PRO A 4 80.59 6.90 -51.96
CA PRO A 4 79.55 5.84 -51.73
C PRO A 4 78.39 6.28 -50.79
N ALA A 5 77.13 5.78 -50.93
CA ALA A 5 76.51 4.53 -50.40
C ALA A 5 76.65 4.39 -48.85
N VAL A 6 75.62 4.14 -48.02
CA VAL A 6 74.69 2.99 -47.86
C VAL A 6 73.66 3.41 -46.75
N SER A 7 72.34 3.13 -46.75
CA SER A 7 71.74 1.86 -46.26
C SER A 7 70.18 1.86 -46.27
N ALA A 8 69.63 0.72 -46.73
CA ALA A 8 68.41 -0.03 -46.32
C ALA A 8 67.07 0.72 -46.05
N ALA A 9 66.00 0.55 -46.84
CA ALA A 9 65.10 -0.62 -47.04
C ALA A 9 63.86 -0.66 -46.10
N THR A 10 62.70 -0.45 -46.73
CA THR A 10 61.36 -1.05 -46.54
C THR A 10 60.96 -1.62 -45.18
N THR A 11 59.89 -1.09 -44.55
CA THR A 11 58.89 -1.88 -43.79
C THR A 11 57.55 -1.13 -43.61
N ALA A 12 56.46 -1.80 -44.00
CA ALA A 12 55.05 -1.82 -43.52
C ALA A 12 54.33 -0.57 -42.93
N PRO A 13 53.01 -0.42 -43.17
CA PRO A 13 52.19 0.60 -42.50
C PRO A 13 52.02 0.29 -40.99
N PRO A 14 51.84 1.32 -40.13
CA PRO A 14 51.67 1.13 -38.69
C PRO A 14 50.30 0.52 -38.34
N PRO A 15 50.19 -0.17 -37.19
CA PRO A 15 49.05 -1.01 -36.84
C PRO A 15 47.81 -0.18 -36.50
N THR A 16 46.64 -0.72 -36.86
CA THR A 16 45.32 -0.29 -36.39
C THR A 16 45.29 -0.37 -34.86
N SER A 17 45.38 0.80 -34.20
CA SER A 17 45.22 0.88 -32.75
C SER A 17 43.78 0.53 -32.39
N ALA A 18 43.60 -0.65 -31.79
CA ALA A 18 42.39 -1.12 -31.17
C ALA A 18 42.10 -0.31 -29.87
N THR A 19 41.69 0.94 -30.03
CA THR A 19 41.34 1.83 -28.90
C THR A 19 39.90 2.36 -28.93
N ASP A 20 39.05 1.86 -29.83
CA ASP A 20 37.62 2.22 -29.90
C ASP A 20 36.70 1.29 -29.10
N ALA A 21 37.23 0.44 -28.21
CA ALA A 21 36.44 -0.58 -27.51
C ALA A 21 36.18 -0.30 -26.02
N LEU A 22 36.50 0.88 -25.49
CA LEU A 22 36.27 1.13 -24.05
C LEU A 22 35.98 2.60 -23.75
N ALA A 23 34.87 3.11 -24.29
CA ALA A 23 34.23 4.33 -23.80
C ALA A 23 32.71 4.13 -23.75
N THR A 24 32.27 3.12 -23.01
CA THR A 24 30.91 3.10 -22.45
C THR A 24 31.04 3.46 -20.99
N ASP A 25 31.41 4.71 -20.74
CA ASP A 25 31.22 5.32 -19.43
C ASP A 25 29.75 5.77 -19.39
N SER A 26 28.85 4.82 -19.16
CA SER A 26 27.44 5.10 -18.87
C SER A 26 27.39 5.75 -17.50
N ASN A 27 27.55 7.07 -17.47
CA ASN A 27 27.39 7.86 -16.27
C ASN A 27 25.92 7.72 -15.81
N PRO A 28 25.63 7.15 -14.63
CA PRO A 28 24.24 6.85 -14.22
C PRO A 28 23.36 8.09 -13.97
N PHE A 29 23.88 9.28 -14.26
CA PHE A 29 23.27 10.58 -14.00
C PHE A 29 23.29 11.51 -15.23
N ASP A 30 23.49 10.97 -16.44
CA ASP A 30 23.31 11.77 -17.66
C ASP A 30 21.81 11.97 -17.93
N ILE A 31 21.34 13.22 -17.85
CA ILE A 31 19.92 13.60 -17.93
C ILE A 31 19.51 13.88 -19.39
N SER A 32 20.40 13.66 -20.36
CA SER A 32 20.07 13.77 -21.79
C SER A 32 19.09 12.69 -22.28
N ASP A 33 18.97 11.56 -21.56
CA ASP A 33 18.05 10.45 -21.86
C ASP A 33 16.63 10.61 -21.32
N ALA A 34 16.30 11.69 -20.59
CA ALA A 34 14.96 11.90 -20.01
C ALA A 34 13.82 11.88 -21.06
N THR A 35 14.13 12.21 -22.31
CA THR A 35 13.20 12.15 -23.44
C THR A 35 13.00 10.73 -24.02
N ASP A 36 13.93 9.82 -23.78
CA ASP A 36 13.86 8.44 -24.26
C ASP A 36 12.94 7.60 -23.35
N TYR A 37 12.97 7.86 -22.04
CA TYR A 37 12.11 7.18 -21.06
C TYR A 37 10.61 7.44 -21.28
N ALA A 38 10.24 8.65 -21.73
CA ALA A 38 8.85 9.02 -22.00
C ALA A 38 8.23 8.28 -23.20
N ASN A 39 9.07 7.72 -24.07
CA ASN A 39 8.66 6.99 -25.28
C ASN A 39 8.94 5.49 -25.21
N LEU A 40 9.32 4.97 -24.03
CA LEU A 40 9.53 3.53 -23.85
C LEU A 40 8.23 2.78 -24.16
N PRO A 41 8.28 1.73 -25.02
CA PRO A 41 7.10 0.91 -25.25
C PRO A 41 6.71 0.23 -23.95
N GLU A 42 5.42 0.33 -23.59
CA GLU A 42 4.79 -0.27 -22.41
C GLU A 42 4.88 -1.81 -22.47
N ARG A 43 6.06 -2.35 -22.14
CA ARG A 43 6.40 -3.77 -22.13
C ARG A 43 6.59 -4.24 -20.69
N LEU A 44 6.40 -5.53 -20.42
CA LEU A 44 6.72 -6.08 -19.10
C LEU A 44 8.20 -5.82 -18.76
N GLY A 45 8.45 -5.27 -17.57
CA GLY A 45 9.76 -4.81 -17.08
C GLY A 45 10.02 -3.31 -17.23
N PHE A 46 9.17 -2.54 -17.91
CA PHE A 46 9.46 -1.12 -18.20
C PHE A 46 9.51 -0.25 -16.93
N LEU A 47 8.75 -0.59 -15.87
CA LEU A 47 8.85 0.14 -14.60
C LEU A 47 10.24 -0.02 -13.96
N LYS A 48 10.86 -1.20 -14.11
CA LYS A 48 12.22 -1.44 -13.63
C LYS A 48 13.25 -0.66 -14.43
N ASP A 49 13.06 -0.61 -15.75
CA ASP A 49 13.90 0.18 -16.66
C ASP A 49 13.85 1.68 -16.33
N LEU A 50 12.72 2.17 -15.81
CA LEU A 50 12.53 3.54 -15.29
C LEU A 50 13.17 3.79 -13.91
N GLY A 51 13.88 2.80 -13.35
CA GLY A 51 14.53 2.92 -12.03
C GLY A 51 13.61 2.59 -10.85
N LEU A 52 12.42 2.00 -11.08
CA LEU A 52 11.53 1.51 -10.01
C LEU A 52 11.82 0.06 -9.63
N ASP A 53 13.06 -0.41 -9.73
CA ASP A 53 13.41 -1.77 -9.29
C ASP A 53 13.51 -1.84 -7.76
N TYR A 54 12.48 -2.40 -7.14
CA TYR A 54 12.46 -2.62 -5.70
C TYR A 54 13.03 -3.98 -5.26
N GLY A 55 13.56 -4.78 -6.18
CA GLY A 55 14.13 -6.10 -5.89
C GLY A 55 13.09 -7.07 -5.34
N TYR A 56 13.23 -7.45 -4.07
CA TYR A 56 12.33 -8.39 -3.40
C TYR A 56 11.47 -7.69 -2.33
N GLY A 57 10.22 -8.15 -2.19
CA GLY A 57 9.33 -7.73 -1.11
C GLY A 57 7.97 -7.25 -1.60
N PRO A 58 7.09 -6.80 -0.67
CA PRO A 58 5.72 -6.45 -1.01
C PRO A 58 5.62 -5.30 -2.02
N THR A 59 6.60 -4.37 -2.06
CA THR A 59 6.59 -3.31 -3.09
C THR A 59 6.80 -3.87 -4.48
N SER A 60 7.76 -4.77 -4.69
CA SER A 60 8.00 -5.36 -6.02
C SER A 60 6.86 -6.27 -6.47
N VAL A 61 6.13 -6.89 -5.54
CA VAL A 61 4.89 -7.61 -5.89
C VAL A 61 3.81 -6.65 -6.39
N ILE A 62 3.63 -5.47 -5.76
CA ILE A 62 2.65 -4.47 -6.21
C ILE A 62 3.06 -3.89 -7.56
N GLU A 63 4.33 -3.55 -7.73
CA GLU A 63 4.92 -3.08 -8.99
C GLU A 63 4.67 -4.08 -10.12
N TRP A 64 5.07 -5.34 -9.91
CA TRP A 64 4.85 -6.43 -10.85
C TRP A 64 3.35 -6.60 -11.17
N SER A 65 2.49 -6.63 -10.15
CA SER A 65 1.05 -6.82 -10.35
C SER A 65 0.43 -5.66 -11.13
N LEU A 66 0.80 -4.42 -10.79
CA LEU A 66 0.29 -3.20 -11.42
C LEU A 66 0.69 -3.14 -12.90
N GLU A 67 1.95 -3.43 -13.20
CA GLU A 67 2.47 -3.51 -14.56
C GLU A 67 1.75 -4.57 -15.37
N HIS A 68 1.57 -5.78 -14.83
CA HIS A 68 0.88 -6.87 -15.52
C HIS A 68 -0.58 -6.52 -15.77
N VAL A 69 -1.27 -5.92 -14.80
CA VAL A 69 -2.66 -5.48 -14.98
C VAL A 69 -2.75 -4.44 -16.10
N HIS A 70 -1.82 -3.48 -16.13
CA HIS A 70 -1.82 -2.41 -17.14
C HIS A 70 -1.52 -2.95 -18.54
N VAL A 71 -0.40 -3.66 -18.71
CA VAL A 71 0.07 -4.16 -20.02
C VAL A 71 -0.85 -5.24 -20.58
N LEU A 72 -1.35 -6.18 -19.75
CA LEU A 72 -2.21 -7.26 -20.24
C LEU A 72 -3.64 -6.80 -20.52
N SER A 73 -4.16 -5.86 -19.75
CA SER A 73 -5.55 -5.40 -19.91
C SER A 73 -5.69 -4.24 -20.89
N GLY A 74 -4.59 -3.52 -21.18
CA GLY A 74 -4.61 -2.29 -21.98
C GLY A 74 -5.45 -1.17 -21.34
N MET A 75 -5.67 -1.24 -20.02
CA MET A 75 -6.49 -0.28 -19.30
C MET A 75 -5.70 1.00 -19.02
N PRO A 76 -6.35 2.17 -18.97
CA PRO A 76 -5.69 3.40 -18.51
C PRO A 76 -5.13 3.22 -17.09
N TRP A 77 -4.12 4.02 -16.76
CA TRP A 77 -3.39 3.93 -15.49
C TRP A 77 -4.30 3.98 -14.25
N TRP A 78 -5.30 4.87 -14.23
CA TRP A 78 -6.24 4.94 -13.11
C TRP A 78 -6.97 3.61 -12.89
N GLY A 79 -7.36 2.95 -13.99
CA GLY A 79 -8.09 1.68 -13.97
C GLY A 79 -7.20 0.54 -13.52
N SER A 80 -5.94 0.54 -13.97
CA SER A 80 -4.94 -0.43 -13.56
C SER A 80 -4.60 -0.32 -12.07
N ILE A 81 -4.46 0.90 -11.55
CA ILE A 81 -4.25 1.16 -10.12
C ILE A 81 -5.45 0.67 -9.30
N ALA A 82 -6.67 1.01 -9.73
CA ALA A 82 -7.89 0.59 -9.04
C ALA A 82 -8.08 -0.94 -9.07
N ALA A 83 -7.85 -1.59 -10.22
CA ALA A 83 -7.95 -3.03 -10.37
C ALA A 83 -6.93 -3.76 -9.49
N THR A 84 -5.67 -3.30 -9.47
CA THR A 84 -4.64 -3.87 -8.59
C THR A 84 -5.01 -3.71 -7.11
N ALA A 85 -5.46 -2.51 -6.69
CA ALA A 85 -5.94 -2.28 -5.33
C ALA A 85 -7.11 -3.21 -4.94
N PHE A 86 -8.04 -3.42 -5.88
CA PHE A 86 -9.17 -4.32 -5.74
C PHE A 86 -8.71 -5.78 -5.55
N LEU A 87 -7.78 -6.26 -6.40
CA LEU A 87 -7.23 -7.62 -6.31
C LEU A 87 -6.55 -7.87 -4.96
N TYR A 88 -5.76 -6.91 -4.47
CA TYR A 88 -5.16 -7.00 -3.14
C TYR A 88 -6.21 -7.07 -2.04
N ARG A 89 -7.24 -6.21 -2.09
CA ARG A 89 -8.33 -6.24 -1.12
C ARG A 89 -9.09 -7.58 -1.16
N LEU A 90 -9.27 -8.16 -2.33
CA LEU A 90 -9.92 -9.46 -2.50
C LEU A 90 -9.06 -10.59 -1.90
N ALA A 91 -7.75 -10.58 -2.15
CA ALA A 91 -6.82 -11.55 -1.58
C ALA A 91 -6.78 -11.53 -0.04
N LEU A 92 -7.04 -10.37 0.58
CA LEU A 92 -7.07 -10.21 2.04
C LEU A 92 -8.43 -10.57 2.68
N VAL A 93 -9.51 -10.78 1.90
CA VAL A 93 -10.84 -11.16 2.41
C VAL A 93 -10.82 -12.29 3.46
N PRO A 94 -10.16 -13.45 3.24
CA PRO A 94 -10.15 -14.51 4.25
C PRO A 94 -9.48 -14.09 5.57
N LEU A 95 -8.49 -13.20 5.50
CA LEU A 95 -7.82 -12.66 6.67
C LEU A 95 -8.76 -11.73 7.45
N PHE A 96 -9.45 -10.82 6.75
CA PHE A 96 -10.45 -9.94 7.35
C PHE A 96 -11.63 -10.71 7.93
N MET A 97 -12.07 -11.78 7.29
CA MET A 97 -13.14 -12.64 7.79
C MET A 97 -12.76 -13.31 9.12
N LYS A 98 -11.53 -13.85 9.23
CA LYS A 98 -11.01 -14.40 10.50
C LYS A 98 -10.91 -13.34 11.61
N ALA A 99 -10.50 -12.12 11.27
CA ALA A 99 -10.44 -11.04 12.25
C ALA A 99 -11.83 -10.57 12.69
N SER A 100 -12.79 -10.48 11.76
CA SER A 100 -14.20 -10.16 12.04
C SER A 100 -14.82 -11.17 13.01
N GLU A 101 -14.49 -12.45 12.85
CA GLU A 101 -14.95 -13.50 13.76
C GLU A 101 -14.37 -13.33 15.18
N ASN A 102 -13.07 -13.10 15.29
CA ASN A 102 -12.45 -12.81 16.59
C ASN A 102 -13.06 -11.56 17.25
N GLY A 103 -13.39 -10.53 16.46
CA GLY A 103 -14.07 -9.34 16.97
C GLY A 103 -15.52 -9.58 17.40
N ALA A 104 -16.25 -10.48 16.72
CA ALA A 104 -17.59 -10.90 17.16
C ALA A 104 -17.53 -11.66 18.50
N LYS A 105 -16.59 -12.60 18.66
CA LYS A 105 -16.37 -13.30 19.93
C LYS A 105 -15.95 -12.33 21.05
N MET A 106 -15.08 -11.38 20.75
CA MET A 106 -14.69 -10.33 21.71
C MET A 106 -15.90 -9.49 22.14
N ARG A 107 -16.79 -9.12 21.20
CA ARG A 107 -18.04 -8.41 21.51
C ARG A 107 -18.97 -9.24 22.40
N ALA A 108 -19.10 -10.54 22.14
CA ALA A 108 -19.88 -11.45 22.98
C ALA A 108 -19.31 -11.57 24.41
N MET A 109 -17.98 -11.43 24.57
CA MET A 109 -17.29 -11.46 25.87
C MET A 109 -17.24 -10.12 26.61
N GLN A 110 -17.65 -9.01 25.98
CA GLN A 110 -17.67 -7.69 26.64
C GLN A 110 -18.43 -7.64 27.98
N PRO A 111 -19.63 -8.23 28.16
CA PRO A 111 -20.33 -8.16 29.44
C PRO A 111 -19.52 -8.76 30.60
N ILE A 112 -18.65 -9.73 30.33
CA ILE A 112 -17.80 -10.39 31.33
C ILE A 112 -16.48 -9.62 31.51
N THR A 113 -15.86 -9.20 30.41
CA THR A 113 -14.52 -8.59 30.42
C THR A 113 -14.52 -7.11 30.77
N LYS A 114 -15.62 -6.38 30.51
CA LYS A 114 -15.75 -4.95 30.83
C LYS A 114 -15.59 -4.62 32.33
N PRO A 115 -16.31 -5.26 33.28
CA PRO A 115 -16.13 -4.96 34.70
C PRO A 115 -14.72 -5.30 35.21
N MET A 116 -14.08 -6.33 34.64
CA MET A 116 -12.68 -6.67 34.96
C MET A 116 -11.70 -5.62 34.42
N ASN A 117 -11.91 -5.13 33.19
CA ASN A 117 -11.14 -4.02 32.63
C ASN A 117 -11.28 -2.74 33.47
N ASP A 118 -12.49 -2.42 33.93
CA ASP A 118 -12.74 -1.25 34.76
C ASP A 118 -12.00 -1.34 36.11
N LYS A 119 -12.03 -2.51 36.76
CA LYS A 119 -11.25 -2.78 37.99
C LYS A 119 -9.75 -2.70 37.76
N MET A 120 -9.25 -3.24 36.63
CA MET A 120 -7.84 -3.16 36.26
C MET A 120 -7.41 -1.70 36.06
N MET A 121 -8.23 -0.89 35.39
CA MET A 121 -7.95 0.54 35.20
C MET A 121 -7.97 1.32 36.51
N GLN A 122 -8.85 0.97 37.45
CA GLN A 122 -8.87 1.55 38.80
C GLN A 122 -7.58 1.22 39.56
N ALA A 123 -7.20 -0.06 39.63
CA ALA A 123 -5.96 -0.48 40.28
C ALA A 123 -4.71 0.21 39.71
N MET A 124 -4.65 0.42 38.39
CA MET A 124 -3.56 1.19 37.77
C MET A 124 -3.54 2.66 38.21
N ARG A 125 -4.72 3.30 38.37
CA ARG A 125 -4.82 4.68 38.86
C ARG A 125 -4.44 4.78 40.33
N ASP A 126 -4.76 3.76 41.12
CA ASP A 126 -4.46 3.69 42.55
C ASP A 126 -3.00 3.28 42.84
N GLY A 127 -2.21 3.00 41.78
CA GLY A 127 -0.80 2.62 41.91
C GLY A 127 -0.57 1.14 42.26
N ASP A 128 -1.63 0.35 42.39
CA ASP A 128 -1.57 -1.09 42.66
C ASP A 128 -1.24 -1.88 41.39
N ARG A 129 0.05 -1.91 41.07
CA ARG A 129 0.58 -2.62 39.90
C ARG A 129 0.41 -4.13 40.01
N VAL A 130 0.37 -4.69 41.21
CA VAL A 130 0.24 -6.14 41.42
C VAL A 130 -1.17 -6.58 41.04
N THR A 131 -2.19 -5.92 41.57
CA THR A 131 -3.59 -6.20 41.23
C THR A 131 -3.89 -5.92 39.76
N ALA A 132 -3.32 -4.86 39.19
CA ALA A 132 -3.46 -4.59 37.75
C ALA A 132 -2.84 -5.70 36.89
N MET A 133 -1.67 -6.23 37.29
CA MET A 133 -1.00 -7.30 36.55
C MET A 133 -1.75 -8.64 36.67
N THR A 134 -2.27 -8.99 37.85
CA THR A 134 -3.06 -10.22 38.05
C THR A 134 -4.35 -10.17 37.25
N MET A 135 -5.09 -9.05 37.28
CA MET A 135 -6.29 -8.84 36.48
C MET A 135 -6.00 -8.94 34.98
N ARG A 136 -4.87 -8.39 34.51
CA ARG A 136 -4.43 -8.53 33.11
C ARG A 136 -4.19 -9.99 32.74
N GLN A 137 -3.58 -10.78 33.62
CA GLN A 137 -3.34 -12.21 33.39
C GLN A 137 -4.65 -13.00 33.36
N GLU A 138 -5.57 -12.74 34.27
CA GLU A 138 -6.91 -13.37 34.28
C GLU A 138 -7.68 -13.06 33.00
N LEU A 139 -7.70 -11.79 32.57
CA LEU A 139 -8.30 -11.38 31.31
C LEU A 139 -7.69 -12.09 30.10
N MET A 140 -6.37 -12.27 30.09
CA MET A 140 -5.68 -13.04 29.04
C MET A 140 -6.10 -14.52 29.04
N GLN A 141 -6.23 -15.14 30.22
CA GLN A 141 -6.67 -16.53 30.36
C GLN A 141 -8.12 -16.71 29.91
N ILE A 142 -9.02 -15.78 30.29
CA ILE A 142 -10.41 -15.78 29.86
C ILE A 142 -10.52 -15.64 28.34
N ASN A 143 -9.79 -14.67 27.75
CA ASN A 143 -9.78 -14.50 26.29
C ASN A 143 -9.23 -15.74 25.56
N LYS A 144 -8.19 -16.38 26.11
CA LYS A 144 -7.63 -17.61 25.56
C LYS A 144 -8.62 -18.78 25.66
N ALA A 145 -9.30 -18.93 26.79
CA ALA A 145 -10.33 -19.96 27.00
C ALA A 145 -11.55 -19.75 26.09
N ALA A 146 -11.92 -18.49 25.83
CA ALA A 146 -12.98 -18.13 24.87
C ALA A 146 -12.53 -18.22 23.40
N GLY A 147 -11.28 -18.58 23.12
CA GLY A 147 -10.73 -18.67 21.77
C GLY A 147 -10.62 -17.33 21.04
N VAL A 148 -10.51 -16.22 21.78
CA VAL A 148 -10.40 -14.86 21.25
C VAL A 148 -8.92 -14.50 21.09
N SER A 149 -8.50 -14.26 19.84
CA SER A 149 -7.13 -13.81 19.54
C SER A 149 -7.08 -12.30 19.28
N THR A 150 -6.55 -11.53 20.24
CA THR A 150 -6.30 -10.09 20.05
C THR A 150 -5.29 -9.84 18.93
N PHE A 151 -4.25 -10.67 18.82
CA PHE A 151 -3.28 -10.56 17.73
C PHE A 151 -3.94 -10.87 16.38
N GLY A 152 -4.76 -11.91 16.31
CA GLY A 152 -5.50 -12.27 15.10
C GLY A 152 -6.43 -11.17 14.58
N MET A 153 -6.92 -10.29 15.45
CA MET A 153 -7.67 -9.10 15.04
C MET A 153 -6.78 -8.01 14.41
N LEU A 154 -5.54 -7.86 14.85
CA LEU A 154 -4.63 -6.81 14.37
C LEU A 154 -3.91 -7.20 13.08
N VAL A 155 -3.69 -8.49 12.82
CA VAL A 155 -2.95 -8.97 11.64
C VAL A 155 -3.48 -8.39 10.32
N PRO A 156 -4.79 -8.40 9.98
CA PRO A 156 -5.25 -7.81 8.73
C PRO A 156 -4.96 -6.31 8.63
N SER A 157 -5.12 -5.56 9.72
CA SER A 157 -4.82 -4.12 9.73
C SER A 157 -3.33 -3.84 9.54
N VAL A 158 -2.46 -4.64 10.15
CA VAL A 158 -1.00 -4.53 9.97
C VAL A 158 -0.62 -4.86 8.53
N VAL A 159 -1.12 -5.98 7.99
CA VAL A 159 -0.87 -6.38 6.59
C VAL A 159 -1.36 -5.30 5.63
N GLN A 160 -2.59 -4.80 5.82
CA GLN A 160 -3.12 -3.69 5.02
C GLN A 160 -2.26 -2.43 5.12
N GLY A 161 -1.77 -2.08 6.32
CA GLY A 161 -0.86 -0.95 6.53
C GLY A 161 0.46 -1.10 5.77
N VAL A 162 1.06 -2.28 5.79
CA VAL A 162 2.30 -2.59 5.04
C VAL A 162 2.06 -2.47 3.53
N PHE A 163 1.01 -3.11 3.01
CA PHE A 163 0.68 -3.01 1.58
C PHE A 163 0.32 -1.57 1.17
N GLY A 164 -0.40 -0.84 2.02
CA GLY A 164 -0.72 0.57 1.80
C GLY A 164 0.53 1.44 1.75
N PHE A 165 1.50 1.21 2.64
CA PHE A 165 2.80 1.91 2.60
C PHE A 165 3.62 1.56 1.37
N CYS A 166 3.64 0.29 0.95
CA CYS A 166 4.33 -0.13 -0.27
C CYS A 166 3.71 0.49 -1.52
N ALA A 167 2.37 0.50 -1.62
CA ALA A 167 1.67 1.18 -2.69
C ALA A 167 1.93 2.69 -2.66
N PHE A 168 1.92 3.30 -1.47
CA PHE A 168 2.28 4.71 -1.30
C PHE A 168 3.67 5.01 -1.86
N ARG A 169 4.67 4.18 -1.52
CA ARG A 169 6.05 4.36 -1.98
C ARG A 169 6.15 4.24 -3.51
N LEU A 170 5.57 3.18 -4.08
CA LEU A 170 5.60 2.90 -5.51
C LEU A 170 4.90 4.01 -6.31
N LEU A 171 3.62 4.27 -6.02
CA LEU A 171 2.81 5.21 -6.80
C LEU A 171 3.29 6.66 -6.63
N ARG A 172 3.86 7.01 -5.47
CA ARG A 172 4.52 8.31 -5.29
C ARG A 172 5.80 8.40 -6.10
N ALA A 173 6.59 7.33 -6.21
CA ALA A 173 7.77 7.32 -7.07
C ALA A 173 7.39 7.40 -8.55
N MET A 174 6.38 6.65 -8.98
CA MET A 174 5.81 6.73 -10.33
C MET A 174 5.34 8.15 -10.68
N ALA A 175 4.70 8.85 -9.75
CA ALA A 175 4.27 10.24 -9.97
C ALA A 175 5.43 11.25 -10.09
N ASN A 176 6.66 10.89 -9.69
CA ASN A 176 7.84 11.75 -9.82
C ASN A 176 8.76 11.31 -10.97
N LEU A 177 8.43 10.24 -11.67
CA LEU A 177 9.17 9.73 -12.83
C LEU A 177 8.34 9.93 -14.10
N PRO A 178 8.97 10.06 -15.27
CA PRO A 178 8.27 10.20 -16.55
C PRO A 178 7.69 8.84 -17.00
N VAL A 179 6.74 8.29 -16.23
CA VAL A 179 6.05 7.04 -16.57
C VAL A 179 5.15 7.31 -17.79
N PRO A 180 5.37 6.62 -18.93
CA PRO A 180 4.55 6.80 -20.13
C PRO A 180 3.06 6.60 -19.83
N GLY A 181 2.24 7.53 -20.32
CA GLY A 181 0.79 7.49 -20.17
C GLY A 181 0.26 7.88 -18.78
N LEU A 182 1.09 8.10 -17.75
CA LEU A 182 0.60 8.41 -16.41
C LEU A 182 -0.04 9.81 -16.34
N GLU A 183 0.48 10.78 -17.10
CA GLU A 183 -0.03 12.16 -17.19
C GLU A 183 -1.32 12.29 -18.02
N THR A 184 -1.64 11.29 -18.85
CA THR A 184 -2.80 11.29 -19.75
C THR A 184 -3.80 10.16 -19.46
N GLY A 185 -3.40 9.19 -18.65
CA GLY A 185 -4.13 7.98 -18.31
C GLY A 185 -5.06 8.11 -17.12
N GLY A 186 -5.55 9.33 -16.84
CA GLY A 186 -6.51 9.62 -15.78
C GLY A 186 -7.98 9.33 -16.13
N LEU A 187 -8.90 9.65 -15.20
CA LEU A 187 -10.34 9.43 -15.30
C LEU A 187 -11.14 10.73 -15.14
N LEU A 188 -12.08 10.98 -16.06
CA LEU A 188 -13.10 12.05 -15.98
C LEU A 188 -12.51 13.43 -15.68
N TRP A 189 -12.44 13.85 -14.41
CA TRP A 189 -11.94 15.14 -13.96
C TRP A 189 -10.45 15.14 -13.60
N ILE A 190 -9.83 13.96 -13.56
CA ILE A 190 -8.41 13.76 -13.33
C ILE A 190 -7.83 13.36 -14.67
N THR A 191 -7.15 14.26 -15.36
CA THR A 191 -6.43 13.93 -16.59
C THR A 191 -5.03 13.42 -16.27
N ASP A 192 -4.36 14.12 -15.35
CA ASP A 192 -2.99 13.86 -14.93
C ASP A 192 -2.97 13.19 -13.54
N LEU A 193 -2.43 11.97 -13.48
CA LEU A 193 -2.33 11.20 -12.24
C LEU A 193 -1.11 11.56 -11.38
N THR A 194 -0.15 12.30 -11.94
CA THR A 194 1.06 12.75 -11.23
C THR A 194 0.75 13.94 -10.33
N GLN A 195 -0.25 14.74 -10.72
CA GLN A 195 -0.69 15.93 -9.99
C GLN A 195 -1.76 15.60 -8.95
N THR A 196 -1.99 16.56 -8.06
CA THR A 196 -3.06 16.49 -7.07
C THR A 196 -4.44 16.55 -7.71
N ASP A 197 -5.43 15.86 -7.12
CA ASP A 197 -6.84 15.93 -7.54
C ASP A 197 -7.39 17.37 -7.44
N PRO A 198 -7.72 18.04 -8.56
CA PRO A 198 -8.14 19.43 -8.56
C PRO A 198 -9.42 19.71 -7.75
N TYR A 199 -10.28 18.71 -7.60
CA TYR A 199 -11.56 18.83 -6.92
C TYR A 199 -11.59 18.16 -5.54
N PHE A 200 -10.48 17.54 -5.12
CA PHE A 200 -10.35 16.79 -3.87
C PHE A 200 -11.44 15.72 -3.66
N LEU A 201 -12.03 15.20 -4.75
CA LEU A 201 -13.12 14.22 -4.70
C LEU A 201 -12.60 12.86 -4.21
N LEU A 202 -11.43 12.42 -4.66
CA LEU A 202 -10.84 11.15 -4.22
C LEU A 202 -10.45 11.17 -2.73
N PRO A 203 -9.75 12.21 -2.21
CA PRO A 203 -9.57 12.39 -0.77
C PRO A 203 -10.89 12.39 0.00
N ALA A 204 -11.93 13.05 -0.51
CA ALA A 204 -13.26 13.09 0.13
C ALA A 204 -13.90 11.70 0.18
N ILE A 205 -13.81 10.91 -0.90
CA ILE A 205 -14.29 9.52 -0.95
C ILE A 205 -13.53 8.67 0.07
N MET A 206 -12.20 8.78 0.13
CA MET A 206 -11.40 8.04 1.11
C MET A 206 -11.76 8.42 2.56
N GLY A 207 -11.83 9.71 2.88
CA GLY A 207 -12.24 10.19 4.20
C GLY A 207 -13.66 9.75 4.56
N GLY A 208 -14.60 9.87 3.62
CA GLY A 208 -15.99 9.48 3.82
C GLY A 208 -16.19 7.97 4.01
N THR A 209 -15.52 7.15 3.21
CA THR A 209 -15.55 5.68 3.36
C THR A 209 -14.92 5.24 4.68
N LEU A 210 -13.79 5.85 5.06
CA LEU A 210 -13.16 5.62 6.36
C LEU A 210 -14.10 5.99 7.53
N HIS A 211 -14.75 7.15 7.46
CA HIS A 211 -15.75 7.55 8.45
C HIS A 211 -16.88 6.51 8.56
N MET A 212 -17.41 6.03 7.43
CA MET A 212 -18.46 5.01 7.41
C MET A 212 -18.00 3.67 8.00
N VAL A 213 -16.80 3.21 7.65
CA VAL A 213 -16.20 2.01 8.22
C VAL A 213 -16.07 2.14 9.75
N MET A 214 -15.56 3.27 10.24
CA MET A 214 -15.41 3.52 11.68
C MET A 214 -16.77 3.62 12.39
N ARG A 215 -17.76 4.28 11.77
CA ARG A 215 -19.15 4.35 12.29
C ARG A 215 -19.79 2.97 12.39
N MET A 216 -19.42 2.06 11.49
CA MET A 216 -19.83 0.66 11.55
C MET A 216 -18.97 -0.17 12.53
N GLY A 217 -18.09 0.42 13.33
CA GLY A 217 -17.28 -0.34 14.30
C GLY A 217 -16.09 -1.07 13.67
N GLY A 218 -15.64 -0.63 12.50
CA GLY A 218 -14.44 -1.13 11.83
C GLY A 218 -14.63 -2.46 11.09
N GLU A 219 -13.62 -2.82 10.29
CA GLU A 219 -13.59 -4.06 9.49
C GLU A 219 -13.45 -5.32 10.37
N THR A 220 -12.83 -5.18 11.53
CA THR A 220 -12.57 -6.28 12.47
C THR A 220 -13.58 -6.33 13.62
N GLY A 221 -14.48 -5.33 13.74
CA GLY A 221 -15.47 -5.28 14.84
C GLY A 221 -14.86 -5.01 16.22
N THR A 222 -13.65 -4.45 16.28
CA THR A 222 -12.94 -4.17 17.53
C THR A 222 -13.71 -3.12 18.35
N PRO A 223 -13.94 -3.35 19.65
CA PRO A 223 -14.49 -2.33 20.52
C PRO A 223 -13.62 -1.06 20.50
N MET A 224 -14.24 0.06 20.16
CA MET A 224 -13.65 1.36 20.41
C MET A 224 -13.96 1.78 21.84
N THR A 225 -12.94 2.24 22.55
CA THR A 225 -13.13 2.90 23.85
C THR A 225 -13.91 4.20 23.64
N GLU A 226 -14.85 4.53 24.55
CA GLU A 226 -15.65 5.76 24.45
C GLU A 226 -14.78 7.03 24.38
N ALA A 227 -13.62 7.02 25.04
CA ALA A 227 -12.65 8.11 24.98
C ALA A 227 -12.03 8.31 23.58
N ALA A 228 -11.83 7.22 22.82
CA ALA A 228 -11.23 7.27 21.49
C ALA A 228 -12.27 7.49 20.38
N ARG A 229 -13.54 7.25 20.67
CA ARG A 229 -14.65 7.30 19.71
C ARG A 229 -14.79 8.63 18.95
N PRO A 230 -14.84 9.82 19.58
CA PRO A 230 -15.00 11.08 18.85
C PRO A 230 -13.78 11.37 17.95
N PHE A 231 -12.59 11.04 18.43
CA PHE A 231 -11.36 11.16 17.64
C PHE A 231 -11.40 10.25 16.41
N LEU A 232 -11.68 8.96 16.58
CA LEU A 232 -11.68 7.98 15.48
C LEU A 232 -12.81 8.21 14.47
N LEU A 233 -13.96 8.72 14.91
CA LEU A 233 -15.11 8.97 14.03
C LEU A 233 -15.02 10.28 13.26
N TYR A 234 -14.55 11.37 13.88
CA TYR A 234 -14.64 12.70 13.27
C TYR A 234 -13.28 13.31 12.95
N ILE A 235 -12.33 13.24 13.89
CA ILE A 235 -11.03 13.89 13.74
C ILE A 235 -10.15 13.10 12.78
N PHE A 236 -10.09 11.77 12.94
CA PHE A 236 -9.22 10.91 12.15
C PHE A 236 -9.55 10.93 10.65
N PRO A 237 -10.81 10.81 10.20
CA PRO A 237 -11.15 10.97 8.78
C PRO A 237 -10.84 12.37 8.24
N GLY A 238 -10.99 13.41 9.06
CA GLY A 238 -10.61 14.77 8.69
C GLY A 238 -9.10 14.93 8.47
N ILE A 239 -8.28 14.34 9.34
CA ILE A 239 -6.83 14.30 9.17
C ILE A 239 -6.46 13.54 7.89
N VAL A 240 -7.08 12.38 7.64
CA VAL A 240 -6.86 11.60 6.41
C VAL A 240 -7.23 12.42 5.18
N PHE A 241 -8.37 13.12 5.17
CA PHE A 241 -8.74 14.01 4.08
C PHE A 241 -7.67 15.08 3.82
N ILE A 242 -7.27 15.84 4.85
CA ILE A 242 -6.29 16.94 4.71
C ILE A 242 -4.93 16.42 4.25
N THR A 243 -4.47 15.30 4.78
CA THR A 243 -3.17 14.72 4.42
C THR A 243 -3.14 14.12 3.02
N THR A 244 -4.25 13.53 2.58
CA THR A 244 -4.37 12.93 1.24
C THR A 244 -4.70 13.96 0.17
N ALA A 245 -5.24 15.11 0.56
CA ALA A 245 -5.57 16.21 -0.34
C ALA A 245 -4.38 16.68 -1.18
N TRP A 246 -3.13 16.56 -0.71
CA TRP A 246 -1.93 17.04 -1.41
C TRP A 246 -1.12 15.91 -2.07
N LEU A 247 -1.66 14.70 -2.08
CA LEU A 247 -0.99 13.55 -2.69
C LEU A 247 -1.29 13.50 -4.20
N PRO A 248 -0.41 12.88 -5.01
CA PRO A 248 -0.68 12.59 -6.40
C PRO A 248 -2.01 11.83 -6.57
N ALA A 249 -2.74 12.11 -7.63
CA ALA A 249 -4.03 11.49 -7.90
C ALA A 249 -3.91 9.97 -8.08
N ALA A 250 -2.81 9.45 -8.61
CA ALA A 250 -2.50 8.01 -8.62
C ALA A 250 -2.65 7.37 -7.22
N LEU A 251 -2.11 8.04 -6.20
CA LEU A 251 -2.19 7.61 -4.81
C LEU A 251 -3.62 7.66 -4.28
N ASN A 252 -4.32 8.75 -4.59
CA ASN A 252 -5.69 8.94 -4.16
C ASN A 252 -6.67 7.96 -4.82
N VAL A 253 -6.40 7.51 -6.05
CA VAL A 253 -7.18 6.43 -6.72
C VAL A 253 -7.02 5.13 -5.94
N TRP A 254 -5.80 4.76 -5.57
CA TRP A 254 -5.53 3.58 -4.75
C TRP A 254 -6.25 3.65 -3.40
N LEU A 255 -6.10 4.78 -2.69
CA LEU A 255 -6.71 4.99 -1.38
C LEU A 255 -8.23 4.97 -1.45
N ALA A 256 -8.84 5.71 -2.38
CA ALA A 256 -10.28 5.70 -2.58
C ALA A 256 -10.81 4.30 -2.89
N THR A 257 -10.14 3.57 -3.78
CA THR A 257 -10.54 2.19 -4.16
C THR A 257 -10.48 1.25 -2.96
N THR A 258 -9.38 1.27 -2.21
CA THR A 258 -9.25 0.45 -1.00
C THR A 258 -10.23 0.87 0.10
N GLY A 259 -10.56 2.15 0.24
CA GLY A 259 -11.57 2.65 1.19
C GLY A 259 -12.98 2.17 0.85
N VAL A 260 -13.41 2.29 -0.41
CA VAL A 260 -14.70 1.80 -0.91
C VAL A 260 -14.81 0.29 -0.73
N MET A 261 -13.74 -0.45 -1.03
CA MET A 261 -13.70 -1.90 -0.83
C MET A 261 -13.79 -2.28 0.65
N GLY A 262 -13.09 -1.56 1.53
CA GLY A 262 -13.19 -1.77 2.98
C GLY A 262 -14.61 -1.56 3.50
N MET A 263 -15.26 -0.47 3.09
CA MET A 263 -16.66 -0.20 3.41
C MET A 263 -17.58 -1.33 2.92
N THR A 264 -17.36 -1.81 1.71
CA THR A 264 -18.12 -2.93 1.12
C THR A 264 -17.91 -4.22 1.90
N GLN A 265 -16.67 -4.54 2.27
CA GLN A 265 -16.32 -5.70 3.10
C GLN A 265 -17.03 -5.66 4.46
N VAL A 266 -17.04 -4.50 5.14
CA VAL A 266 -17.76 -4.33 6.42
C VAL A 266 -19.25 -4.60 6.26
N HIS A 267 -19.87 -4.07 5.21
CA HIS A 267 -21.28 -4.33 4.93
C HIS A 267 -21.56 -5.81 4.70
N ILE A 268 -20.70 -6.50 3.93
CA ILE A 268 -20.81 -7.92 3.63
C ILE A 268 -20.65 -8.76 4.92
N PHE A 269 -19.59 -8.54 5.70
CA PHE A 269 -19.29 -9.34 6.89
C PHE A 269 -20.27 -9.15 8.05
N LYS A 270 -21.05 -8.07 8.03
CA LYS A 270 -22.12 -7.83 9.02
C LYS A 270 -23.45 -8.45 8.64
N ARG A 271 -23.65 -8.92 7.40
CA ARG A 271 -24.91 -9.54 6.99
C ARG A 271 -25.08 -10.89 7.71
N PRO A 272 -26.19 -11.10 8.46
CA PRO A 272 -26.43 -12.36 9.17
C PRO A 272 -26.44 -13.58 8.25
N GLU A 273 -26.94 -13.42 7.02
CA GLU A 273 -26.98 -14.48 6.01
C GLU A 273 -25.58 -14.99 5.64
N ILE A 274 -24.66 -14.06 5.42
CA ILE A 274 -23.27 -14.35 5.05
C ILE A 274 -22.55 -14.98 6.25
N ARG A 275 -22.77 -14.44 7.46
CA ARG A 275 -22.23 -15.03 8.68
C ARG A 275 -22.72 -16.45 8.90
N ARG A 276 -24.01 -16.72 8.70
CA ARG A 276 -24.59 -18.07 8.77
C ARG A 276 -24.00 -19.01 7.71
N MET A 277 -23.85 -18.54 6.48
CA MET A 277 -23.28 -19.33 5.38
C MET A 277 -21.83 -19.77 5.67
N PHE A 278 -21.04 -18.91 6.32
CA PHE A 278 -19.65 -19.20 6.70
C PHE A 278 -19.49 -19.75 8.13
N GLY A 279 -20.58 -20.03 8.85
CA GLY A 279 -20.53 -20.56 10.23
C GLY A 279 -19.91 -19.60 11.26
N LEU A 280 -20.03 -18.28 11.03
CA LEU A 280 -19.47 -17.23 11.88
C LEU A 280 -20.45 -16.85 13.00
N THR A 281 -19.91 -16.37 14.13
CA THR A 281 -20.69 -15.89 15.29
C THR A 281 -21.64 -14.77 14.85
N PRO A 282 -22.94 -14.74 15.21
CA PRO A 282 -23.88 -13.71 14.73
C PRO A 282 -23.47 -12.26 15.03
#